data_AF-A0AAJ1PRV0-F1
#
_entry.id   AF-A0AAJ1PRV0-F1
#
_cell.length_a   1.000
_cell.length_b   1.000
_cell.length_c   1.000
_cell.angle_alpha   90.00
_cell.angle_beta   90.00
_cell.angle_gamma   90.00
#
_symmetry.space_group_name_H-M   'P 1'
#
loop_
_entity.id
_entity.type
_entity.pdbx_description
1 polymer ?
#
loop_
_entity_poly.entity_id
_entity_poly.type
_entity_poly.pdbx_seq_one_letter_code
_entity_poly.pdbx_strand_id
1 'polypeptide(L)'
;MKTYEITGCAALAAISAAFEIVHIGYPTQWGMWIDVVAIPWILAFFLYRGRAALFVSIVGSIIITLVAPSSWLGASMKWLATMPMWLILWALQKSWKLRLRDFKRARVIISCIYFAVILRGIIMIPTNYYYALPVWTGWSPEKAMAMLPWWIIFSLNAIQGILEVTVAWLLVFKFKLKRFATWE
;
A
#
# COMPACT_ATOMS: atom_id res chain seq x y z
N MET A 1 -4.53 -15.20 -15.27
CA MET A 1 -5.54 -14.13 -15.15
C MET A 1 -6.32 -14.10 -16.43
N LYS A 2 -7.62 -13.88 -16.37
CA LYS A 2 -8.47 -13.74 -17.58
C LYS A 2 -8.30 -12.33 -18.16
N THR A 3 -8.62 -12.14 -19.44
CA THR A 3 -8.43 -10.87 -20.16
C THR A 3 -9.05 -9.66 -19.46
N TYR A 4 -10.25 -9.82 -18.90
CA TYR A 4 -10.92 -8.74 -18.17
C TYR A 4 -10.25 -8.41 -16.83
N GLU A 5 -9.61 -9.37 -16.14
CA GLU A 5 -8.84 -9.11 -14.92
C GLU A 5 -7.57 -8.31 -15.24
N ILE A 6 -6.92 -8.63 -16.36
CA ILE A 6 -5.74 -7.90 -16.85
C ILE A 6 -6.13 -6.45 -17.18
N THR A 7 -7.26 -6.26 -17.87
CA THR A 7 -7.79 -4.94 -18.22
C THR A 7 -8.13 -4.14 -16.95
N GLY A 8 -8.78 -4.77 -15.97
CA GLY A 8 -9.08 -4.14 -14.68
C GLY A 8 -7.81 -3.77 -13.90
N CYS A 9 -6.78 -4.63 -13.91
CA CYS A 9 -5.50 -4.32 -13.29
C CYS A 9 -4.78 -3.14 -13.97
N ALA A 10 -4.78 -3.10 -15.31
CA ALA A 10 -4.21 -1.99 -16.06
C ALA A 10 -4.92 -0.66 -15.73
N ALA A 11 -6.26 -0.68 -15.66
CA ALA A 11 -7.04 0.49 -15.27
C ALA A 11 -6.71 0.96 -13.84
N LEU A 12 -6.59 0.03 -12.87
CA LEU A 12 -6.21 0.37 -11.49
C LEU A 12 -4.79 0.93 -11.40
N ALA A 13 -3.84 0.40 -12.18
CA ALA A 13 -2.49 0.94 -12.25
C ALA A 13 -2.47 2.35 -12.86
N ALA A 14 -3.26 2.61 -13.90
CA ALA A 14 -3.40 3.93 -14.49
C ALA A 14 -4.02 4.95 -13.52
N ILE A 15 -5.05 4.55 -12.75
CA ILE A 15 -5.64 5.40 -11.71
C ILE A 15 -4.61 5.72 -10.61
N SER A 16 -3.84 4.73 -10.18
CA SER A 16 -2.75 4.92 -9.21
C SER A 16 -1.73 5.94 -9.72
N ALA A 17 -1.32 5.84 -10.97
CA ALA A 17 -0.42 6.80 -11.61
C ALA A 17 -1.03 8.22 -11.69
N ALA A 18 -2.32 8.32 -12.02
CA ALA A 18 -3.01 9.62 -12.04
C ALA A 18 -3.04 10.28 -10.65
N PHE A 19 -3.26 9.50 -9.58
CA PHE A 19 -3.20 10.00 -8.20
C PHE A 19 -1.81 10.52 -7.83
N GLU A 20 -0.76 9.88 -8.32
CA GLU A 20 0.62 10.34 -8.10
C GLU A 20 0.89 11.65 -8.85
N ILE A 21 0.50 11.74 -10.13
CA ILE A 21 0.69 12.95 -10.96
C ILE A 21 0.01 14.16 -10.33
N VAL A 22 -1.23 13.98 -9.86
CA VAL A 22 -2.02 15.05 -9.24
C VAL A 22 -1.56 15.35 -7.80
N HIS A 23 -0.64 14.54 -7.25
CA HIS A 23 -0.13 14.66 -5.89
C HIS A 23 -1.26 14.70 -4.85
N ILE A 24 -2.23 13.79 -4.98
CA ILE A 24 -3.36 13.72 -4.06
C ILE A 24 -2.89 13.16 -2.72
N GLY A 25 -2.42 14.05 -1.85
CA GLY A 25 -1.92 13.71 -0.53
C GLY A 25 -1.47 14.92 0.27
N TYR A 26 -1.08 14.66 1.51
CA TYR A 26 -0.56 15.67 2.41
C TYR A 26 0.96 15.47 2.62
N PRO A 27 1.82 16.45 2.26
CA PRO A 27 3.25 16.37 2.53
C PRO A 27 3.54 16.55 4.01
N THR A 28 4.42 15.73 4.56
CA THR A 28 4.96 15.90 5.91
C THR A 28 6.34 16.55 5.89
N GLN A 29 6.76 17.11 7.03
CA GLN A 29 8.05 17.80 7.17
C GLN A 29 9.27 16.89 6.93
N TRP A 30 9.09 15.58 6.95
CA TRP A 30 10.15 14.58 6.85
C TRP A 30 10.20 13.90 5.47
N GLY A 31 9.61 14.52 4.45
CA GLY A 31 9.61 14.00 3.07
C GLY A 31 8.65 12.83 2.84
N MET A 32 7.92 12.37 3.86
CA MET A 32 6.86 11.37 3.69
C MET A 32 5.55 12.03 3.24
N TRP A 33 4.84 11.41 2.32
CA TRP A 33 3.53 11.86 1.85
C TRP A 33 2.45 10.87 2.30
N ILE A 34 1.34 11.40 2.83
CA ILE A 34 0.13 10.63 3.06
C ILE A 34 -0.76 10.82 1.84
N ASP A 35 -0.78 9.85 0.93
CA ASP A 35 -1.48 9.95 -0.35
C ASP A 35 -2.42 8.76 -0.62
N VAL A 36 -3.18 8.85 -1.71
CA VAL A 36 -4.19 7.83 -2.08
C VAL A 36 -3.70 6.84 -3.14
N VAL A 37 -2.42 6.89 -3.50
CA VAL A 37 -1.84 6.22 -4.68
C VAL A 37 -1.85 4.70 -4.56
N ALA A 38 -1.71 4.20 -3.34
CA ALA A 38 -1.71 2.77 -3.02
C ALA A 38 -3.13 2.17 -2.90
N ILE A 39 -4.19 2.98 -2.86
CA ILE A 39 -5.58 2.49 -2.74
C ILE A 39 -5.96 1.56 -3.89
N PRO A 40 -5.66 1.87 -5.17
CA PRO A 40 -5.92 0.96 -6.29
C PRO A 40 -5.16 -0.38 -6.18
N TRP A 41 -4.00 -0.41 -5.52
CA TRP A 41 -3.22 -1.64 -5.34
C TRP A 41 -3.92 -2.58 -4.35
N ILE A 42 -4.45 -2.03 -3.25
CA ILE A 42 -5.26 -2.80 -2.30
C ILE A 42 -6.62 -3.16 -2.91
N LEU A 43 -7.21 -2.29 -3.71
CA LEU A 43 -8.46 -2.56 -4.40
C LEU A 43 -8.32 -3.76 -5.36
N ALA A 44 -7.18 -3.88 -6.04
CA ALA A 44 -6.87 -5.03 -6.89
C ALA A 44 -6.89 -6.36 -6.11
N PHE A 45 -6.48 -6.36 -4.83
CA PHE A 45 -6.62 -7.54 -3.96
C PHE A 45 -8.09 -7.94 -3.80
N PHE A 46 -8.95 -6.98 -3.43
CA PHE A 46 -10.37 -7.28 -3.19
C PHE A 46 -11.11 -7.70 -4.46
N LEU A 47 -10.77 -7.13 -5.61
CA LEU A 47 -11.43 -7.48 -6.88
C LEU A 47 -10.91 -8.79 -7.48
N TYR A 48 -9.59 -9.03 -7.46
CA TYR A 48 -8.94 -10.07 -8.27
C TYR A 48 -7.93 -10.94 -7.50
N ARG A 49 -7.94 -10.90 -6.16
CA ARG A 49 -7.04 -11.61 -5.23
C ARG A 49 -5.59 -11.10 -5.25
N GLY A 50 -4.73 -11.74 -4.45
CA GLY A 50 -3.35 -11.31 -4.22
C GLY A 50 -2.44 -11.25 -5.46
N ARG A 51 -2.67 -12.09 -6.48
CA ARG A 51 -1.86 -12.02 -7.73
C ARG A 51 -2.06 -10.70 -8.46
N ALA A 52 -3.28 -10.17 -8.45
CA ALA A 52 -3.57 -8.88 -9.06
C ALA A 52 -3.01 -7.72 -8.23
N ALA A 53 -3.09 -7.77 -6.90
CA ALA A 53 -2.47 -6.78 -6.04
C ALA A 53 -0.95 -6.68 -6.27
N LEU A 54 -0.28 -7.83 -6.34
CA LEU A 54 1.14 -7.90 -6.69
C LEU A 54 1.40 -7.24 -8.05
N PHE A 55 0.68 -7.65 -9.09
CA PHE A 55 0.85 -7.12 -10.45
C PHE A 55 0.63 -5.60 -10.50
N VAL A 56 -0.48 -5.11 -9.96
CA VAL A 56 -0.82 -3.68 -9.95
C VAL A 56 0.18 -2.88 -9.12
N SER A 57 0.66 -3.41 -7.99
CA SER A 57 1.66 -2.70 -7.17
C SER A 57 3.02 -2.60 -7.88
N ILE A 58 3.46 -3.63 -8.60
CA ILE A 58 4.72 -3.61 -9.36
C ILE A 58 4.59 -2.61 -10.52
N VAL A 59 3.54 -2.74 -11.34
CA VAL A 59 3.32 -1.83 -12.48
C VAL A 59 3.16 -0.40 -12.00
N GLY A 60 2.38 -0.18 -10.93
CA GLY A 60 2.22 1.13 -10.31
C GLY A 60 3.55 1.73 -9.85
N SER A 61 4.40 0.93 -9.20
CA SER A 61 5.73 1.40 -8.74
C SER A 61 6.66 1.75 -9.89
N ILE A 62 6.61 0.99 -11.00
CA ILE A 62 7.35 1.32 -12.22
C ILE A 62 6.86 2.66 -12.78
N ILE A 63 5.55 2.88 -12.88
CA ILE A 63 5.01 4.14 -13.40
C ILE A 63 5.40 5.31 -12.49
N ILE A 64 5.31 5.15 -11.16
CA ILE A 64 5.73 6.17 -10.19
C ILE A 64 7.21 6.51 -10.39
N THR A 65 8.07 5.52 -10.64
CA THR A 65 9.50 5.75 -10.90
C THR A 65 9.73 6.69 -12.09
N LEU A 66 8.88 6.59 -13.12
CA LEU A 66 9.00 7.37 -14.36
C LEU A 66 8.37 8.76 -14.27
N VAL A 67 7.44 8.97 -13.34
CA VAL A 67 6.55 10.15 -13.35
C VAL A 67 6.68 11.00 -12.08
N ALA A 68 7.01 10.39 -10.93
CA ALA A 68 7.06 11.10 -9.66
C ALA A 68 8.40 11.85 -9.48
N PRO A 69 8.37 13.06 -8.87
CA PRO A 69 9.60 13.80 -8.54
C PRO A 69 10.57 13.04 -7.63
N SER A 70 10.05 12.16 -6.77
CA SER A 70 10.84 11.31 -5.87
C SER A 70 11.59 10.17 -6.58
N SER A 71 11.37 10.00 -7.89
CA SER A 71 12.01 8.99 -8.73
C SER A 71 11.83 7.55 -8.20
N TRP A 72 12.85 6.70 -8.43
CA TRP A 72 12.92 5.30 -8.03
C TRP A 72 12.91 5.09 -6.51
N LEU A 73 13.46 6.03 -5.73
CA LEU A 73 13.52 5.91 -4.26
C LEU A 73 12.12 6.03 -3.65
N GLY A 74 11.33 7.00 -4.10
CA GLY A 74 9.94 7.13 -3.64
C GLY A 74 9.10 5.91 -4.03
N ALA A 75 9.28 5.42 -5.25
CA ALA A 75 8.57 4.23 -5.74
C ALA A 75 8.92 2.98 -4.92
N SER A 76 10.21 2.73 -4.65
CA SER A 76 10.65 1.57 -3.85
C SER A 76 10.10 1.65 -2.42
N MET A 77 10.16 2.83 -1.80
CA MET A 77 9.64 3.05 -0.46
C MET A 77 8.13 2.87 -0.38
N LYS A 78 7.38 3.38 -1.36
CA LYS A 78 5.92 3.22 -1.40
C LYS A 78 5.54 1.76 -1.60
N TRP A 79 6.25 1.04 -2.45
CA TRP A 79 6.04 -0.39 -2.65
C TRP A 79 6.31 -1.19 -1.37
N LEU A 80 7.46 -0.96 -0.71
CA LEU A 80 7.82 -1.62 0.54
C LEU A 80 6.84 -1.31 1.68
N ALA A 81 6.30 -0.09 1.72
CA ALA A 81 5.31 0.31 2.71
C ALA A 81 3.94 -0.33 2.49
N THR A 82 3.53 -0.48 1.23
CA THR A 82 2.21 -1.01 0.85
C THR A 82 2.19 -2.54 0.75
N MET A 83 3.33 -3.16 0.41
CA MET A 83 3.46 -4.61 0.27
C MET A 83 2.90 -5.38 1.47
N PRO A 84 3.26 -5.06 2.73
CA PRO A 84 2.72 -5.73 3.90
C PRO A 84 1.19 -5.68 3.99
N MET A 85 0.58 -4.59 3.50
CA MET A 85 -0.85 -4.34 3.59
C MET A 85 -1.63 -5.34 2.74
N TRP A 86 -1.29 -5.50 1.46
CA TRP A 86 -1.96 -6.50 0.61
C TRP A 86 -1.41 -7.92 0.83
N LEU A 87 -0.16 -8.08 1.26
CA LEU A 87 0.44 -9.39 1.49
C LEU A 87 -0.21 -10.11 2.66
N ILE A 88 -0.46 -9.41 3.78
CA ILE A 88 -1.15 -9.99 4.94
C ILE A 88 -2.61 -10.33 4.59
N LEU A 89 -3.30 -9.46 3.85
CA LEU A 89 -4.64 -9.77 3.33
C LEU A 89 -4.62 -11.08 2.52
N TRP A 90 -3.62 -11.25 1.65
CA TRP A 90 -3.46 -12.47 0.84
C TRP A 90 -3.06 -13.70 1.66
N ALA A 91 -2.14 -13.56 2.61
CA ALA A 91 -1.68 -14.63 3.47
C ALA A 91 -2.83 -15.17 4.35
N LEU A 92 -3.56 -14.28 5.05
CA LEU A 92 -4.69 -14.67 5.88
C LEU A 92 -5.87 -15.20 5.05
N GLN A 93 -6.08 -14.66 3.84
CA GLN A 93 -7.06 -15.21 2.90
C GLN A 93 -6.78 -16.69 2.60
N LYS A 94 -5.52 -17.07 2.37
CA LYS A 94 -5.12 -18.46 2.13
C LYS A 94 -5.17 -19.30 3.41
N SER A 95 -4.57 -18.82 4.50
CA SER A 95 -4.43 -19.58 5.75
C SER A 95 -5.77 -19.86 6.42
N TRP A 96 -6.68 -18.88 6.44
CA TRP A 96 -8.01 -19.03 7.05
C TRP A 96 -9.08 -19.40 6.02
N LYS A 97 -8.69 -19.70 4.77
CA LYS A 97 -9.59 -20.04 3.65
C LYS A 97 -10.73 -19.03 3.48
N LEU A 98 -10.42 -17.74 3.69
CA LEU A 98 -11.41 -16.67 3.64
C LEU A 98 -11.93 -16.49 2.22
N ARG A 99 -13.22 -16.20 2.15
CA ARG A 99 -13.93 -15.73 0.98
C ARG A 99 -14.07 -14.22 1.01
N LEU A 100 -14.35 -13.61 -0.14
CA LEU A 100 -14.50 -12.14 -0.23
C LEU A 100 -15.56 -11.63 0.76
N ARG A 101 -16.67 -12.36 0.90
CA ARG A 101 -17.75 -12.03 1.85
C ARG A 101 -17.31 -11.98 3.32
N ASP A 102 -16.27 -12.72 3.70
CA ASP A 102 -15.80 -12.76 5.09
C ASP A 102 -15.10 -11.46 5.48
N PHE A 103 -14.47 -10.78 4.52
CA PHE A 103 -13.87 -9.46 4.73
C PHE A 103 -14.90 -8.36 5.04
N LYS A 104 -16.20 -8.60 4.81
CA LYS A 104 -17.26 -7.67 5.27
C LYS A 104 -17.32 -7.59 6.80
N ARG A 105 -16.85 -8.63 7.51
CA ARG A 105 -16.84 -8.67 8.97
C ARG A 105 -15.71 -7.79 9.49
N ALA A 106 -16.06 -6.76 10.28
CA ALA A 106 -15.09 -5.84 10.88
C ALA A 106 -13.94 -6.56 11.59
N ARG A 107 -14.23 -7.63 12.33
CA ARG A 107 -13.20 -8.43 13.02
C ARG A 107 -12.13 -8.97 12.06
N VAL A 108 -12.50 -9.45 10.88
CA VAL A 108 -11.55 -10.01 9.91
C VAL A 108 -10.64 -8.92 9.35
N ILE A 109 -11.23 -7.80 8.91
CA ILE A 109 -10.44 -6.70 8.34
C ILE A 109 -9.55 -6.03 9.39
N ILE A 110 -10.04 -5.85 10.62
CA ILE A 110 -9.25 -5.32 11.74
C ILE A 110 -8.07 -6.25 12.04
N SER A 111 -8.26 -7.57 12.10
CA SER A 111 -7.15 -8.51 12.28
C SER A 111 -6.13 -8.41 11.14
N CYS A 112 -6.58 -8.29 9.89
CA CYS A 112 -5.67 -8.12 8.75
C CYS A 112 -4.86 -6.82 8.85
N ILE A 113 -5.52 -5.70 9.16
CA ILE A 113 -4.86 -4.40 9.35
C ILE A 113 -3.85 -4.47 10.50
N TYR A 114 -4.21 -5.08 11.62
CA TYR A 114 -3.34 -5.22 12.78
C TYR A 114 -2.02 -5.93 12.42
N PHE A 115 -2.10 -7.12 11.81
CA PHE A 115 -0.89 -7.85 11.41
C PHE A 115 -0.11 -7.14 10.29
N ALA A 116 -0.80 -6.48 9.36
CA ALA A 116 -0.19 -5.70 8.31
C ALA A 116 0.61 -4.50 8.81
N VAL A 117 0.06 -3.75 9.77
CA VAL A 117 0.72 -2.58 10.37
C VAL A 117 1.96 -3.00 11.15
N ILE A 118 1.91 -4.12 11.88
CA ILE A 118 3.09 -4.66 12.58
C ILE A 118 4.19 -5.00 11.56
N LEU A 119 3.86 -5.76 10.52
CA LEU A 119 4.82 -6.13 9.49
C LEU A 119 5.38 -4.90 8.75
N ARG A 120 4.53 -3.91 8.45
CA ARG A 120 4.94 -2.63 7.88
C ARG A 120 5.89 -1.89 8.81
N GLY A 121 5.64 -1.85 10.12
CA GLY A 121 6.57 -1.25 11.08
C GLY A 121 7.93 -1.91 11.09
N ILE A 122 7.96 -3.25 11.12
CA ILE A 122 9.20 -4.06 11.11
C ILE A 122 10.03 -3.78 9.86
N ILE A 123 9.39 -3.57 8.71
CA ILE A 123 10.09 -3.30 7.44
C ILE A 123 10.47 -1.81 7.36
N MET A 124 9.52 -0.91 7.59
CA MET A 124 9.71 0.51 7.32
C MET A 124 10.64 1.19 8.29
N ILE A 125 10.75 0.76 9.54
CA ILE A 125 11.69 1.38 10.49
C ILE A 125 13.14 1.16 10.03
N PRO A 126 13.65 -0.07 9.82
CA PRO A 126 15.00 -0.27 9.29
C PRO A 126 15.18 0.34 7.90
N THR A 127 14.24 0.16 6.99
CA THR A 127 14.38 0.68 5.62
C THR A 127 14.45 2.21 5.60
N ASN A 128 13.75 2.92 6.48
CA ASN A 128 13.91 4.37 6.57
C ASN A 128 15.31 4.77 7.09
N TYR A 129 15.81 4.12 8.14
CA TYR A 129 17.09 4.52 8.76
C TYR A 129 18.33 4.10 7.97
N TYR A 130 18.29 2.96 7.31
CA TYR A 130 19.47 2.37 6.67
C TYR A 130 19.45 2.49 5.14
N TYR A 131 18.33 2.89 4.55
CA TYR A 131 18.19 3.03 3.10
C TYR A 131 17.61 4.39 2.69
N ALA A 132 16.39 4.74 3.09
CA ALA A 132 15.73 5.93 2.56
C ALA A 132 16.40 7.24 2.98
N LEU A 133 16.58 7.44 4.29
CA LEU A 133 17.17 8.67 4.81
C LEU A 133 18.64 8.81 4.39
N PRO A 134 19.50 7.78 4.49
CA PRO A 134 20.87 7.89 3.99
C PRO A 134 20.96 8.26 2.51
N VAL A 135 20.13 7.65 1.65
CA VAL A 135 20.13 7.94 0.20
C VAL A 135 19.57 9.34 -0.09
N TRP A 136 18.56 9.79 0.66
CA TRP A 136 17.88 11.06 0.40
C TRP A 136 18.61 12.28 0.98
N THR A 137 19.16 12.16 2.19
CA THR A 137 19.75 13.30 2.93
C THR A 137 21.26 13.19 3.14
N GLY A 138 21.86 12.03 2.84
CA GLY A 138 23.26 11.75 3.14
C GLY A 138 23.56 11.58 4.64
N TRP A 139 22.53 11.44 5.49
CA TRP A 139 22.73 11.26 6.91
C TRP A 139 23.22 9.85 7.26
N SER A 140 24.07 9.75 8.28
CA SER A 140 24.36 8.46 8.91
C SER A 140 23.12 7.94 9.67
N PRO A 141 22.97 6.62 9.86
CA PRO A 141 21.85 6.06 10.61
C PRO A 141 21.70 6.65 12.01
N GLU A 142 22.81 6.97 12.70
CA GLU A 142 22.80 7.54 14.05
C GLU A 142 22.18 8.95 14.04
N LYS A 143 22.59 9.78 13.08
CA LYS A 143 22.00 11.11 12.89
C LYS A 143 20.53 11.03 12.51
N ALA A 144 20.17 10.07 11.66
CA ALA A 144 18.78 9.85 11.25
C ALA A 144 17.89 9.45 12.44
N MET A 145 18.35 8.55 13.30
CA MET A 145 17.63 8.15 14.52
C MET A 145 17.48 9.28 15.53
N ALA A 146 18.48 10.17 15.64
CA ALA A 146 18.41 11.34 16.50
C ALA A 146 17.40 12.40 16.00
N MET A 147 17.33 12.61 14.68
CA MET A 147 16.47 13.64 14.07
C MET A 147 15.03 13.18 13.83
N LEU A 148 14.83 11.90 13.51
CA LEU A 148 13.53 11.33 13.21
C LEU A 148 13.31 10.07 14.05
N PRO A 149 12.63 10.18 15.21
CA PRO A 149 12.36 9.02 16.05
C PRO A 149 11.48 7.96 15.41
N TRP A 150 11.69 6.70 15.80
CA TRP A 150 11.08 5.54 15.12
C TRP A 150 9.56 5.53 15.24
N TRP A 151 9.03 6.07 16.35
CA TRP A 151 7.58 6.14 16.56
C TRP A 151 6.91 7.08 15.56
N ILE A 152 7.58 8.13 15.07
CA ILE A 152 7.03 9.01 14.03
C ILE A 152 6.93 8.25 12.70
N ILE A 153 8.02 7.56 12.32
CA ILE A 153 8.05 6.72 11.11
C ILE A 153 6.94 5.67 11.18
N PHE A 154 6.83 4.98 12.32
CA PHE A 154 5.82 3.97 12.55
C PHE A 154 4.40 4.54 12.48
N SER A 155 4.12 5.63 13.21
CA SER A 155 2.78 6.24 13.27
C SER A 155 2.31 6.72 11.90
N LEU A 156 3.16 7.40 11.12
CA LEU A 156 2.79 7.87 9.78
C LEU A 156 2.53 6.70 8.83
N ASN A 157 3.37 5.65 8.88
CA ASN A 157 3.15 4.44 8.09
C ASN A 157 1.90 3.66 8.52
N ALA A 158 1.61 3.61 9.82
CA ALA A 158 0.40 2.97 10.34
C ALA A 158 -0.86 3.71 9.88
N ILE A 159 -0.91 5.03 10.03
CA ILE A 159 -2.02 5.87 9.57
C ILE A 159 -2.26 5.68 8.08
N GLN A 160 -1.18 5.77 7.28
CA GLN A 160 -1.24 5.59 5.83
C GLN A 160 -1.78 4.20 5.46
N GLY A 161 -1.26 3.13 6.05
CA GLY A 161 -1.71 1.77 5.77
C GLY A 161 -3.17 1.52 6.18
N ILE A 162 -3.59 2.03 7.34
CA ILE A 162 -4.97 1.94 7.80
C ILE A 162 -5.90 2.65 6.80
N LEU A 163 -5.53 3.86 6.36
CA LEU A 163 -6.30 4.64 5.40
C LEU A 163 -6.43 3.90 4.07
N GLU A 164 -5.33 3.41 3.50
CA GLU A 164 -5.31 2.69 2.23
C GLU A 164 -6.26 1.48 2.21
N VAL A 165 -6.14 0.64 3.23
CA VAL A 165 -6.96 -0.58 3.35
C VAL A 165 -8.42 -0.23 3.64
N THR A 166 -8.67 0.72 4.53
CA THR A 166 -10.04 1.13 4.92
C THR A 166 -10.78 1.73 3.74
N VAL A 167 -10.16 2.63 2.98
CA VAL A 167 -10.80 3.24 1.81
C VAL A 167 -11.07 2.18 0.73
N ALA A 168 -10.10 1.32 0.41
CA ALA A 168 -10.31 0.23 -0.53
C ALA A 168 -11.46 -0.71 -0.08
N TRP A 169 -11.51 -1.05 1.20
CA TRP A 169 -12.56 -1.86 1.80
C TRP A 169 -13.94 -1.20 1.70
N LEU A 170 -14.04 0.10 1.99
CA LEU A 170 -15.28 0.88 1.85
C LEU A 170 -15.74 0.92 0.39
N LEU A 171 -14.83 1.16 -0.57
CA LEU A 171 -15.14 1.15 -1.99
C LEU A 171 -15.75 -0.20 -2.44
N VAL A 172 -15.23 -1.31 -1.95
CA VAL A 172 -15.71 -2.66 -2.29
C VAL A 172 -17.09 -2.95 -1.70
N PHE A 173 -17.25 -2.73 -0.39
CA PHE A 173 -18.43 -3.22 0.34
C PHE A 173 -19.54 -2.17 0.50
N LYS A 174 -19.20 -0.89 0.69
CA LYS A 174 -20.17 0.20 0.83
C LYS A 174 -20.61 0.72 -0.53
N PHE A 175 -19.67 0.95 -1.44
CA PHE A 175 -19.95 1.45 -2.80
C PHE A 175 -20.20 0.33 -3.83
N LYS A 176 -20.39 -0.91 -3.36
CA LYS A 176 -20.83 -2.07 -4.16
C LYS A 176 -19.90 -2.44 -5.32
N LEU A 177 -18.61 -2.07 -5.30
CA LEU A 177 -17.65 -2.53 -6.31
C LEU A 177 -17.40 -4.05 -6.25
N LYS A 178 -17.85 -4.73 -5.19
CA LYS A 178 -17.84 -6.21 -5.10
C LYS A 178 -18.42 -6.93 -6.32
N ARG A 179 -19.33 -6.29 -7.09
CA ARG A 179 -19.93 -6.87 -8.31
C ARG A 179 -18.92 -7.15 -9.43
N PHE A 180 -17.76 -6.50 -9.38
CA PHE A 180 -16.67 -6.69 -10.33
C PHE A 180 -15.62 -7.71 -9.85
N ALA A 181 -15.78 -8.25 -8.63
CA ALA A 181 -14.84 -9.19 -8.07
C ALA A 181 -15.01 -10.58 -8.70
N THR A 182 -13.90 -11.29 -8.88
CA THR A 182 -13.86 -12.60 -9.56
C THR A 182 -13.89 -13.79 -8.62
N TRP A 183 -14.06 -13.51 -7.34
CA TRP A 183 -14.01 -14.52 -6.30
C TRP A 183 -15.00 -14.20 -5.19
N GLU A 184 -15.79 -15.21 -4.84
CA GLU A 184 -16.76 -15.18 -3.75
C GLU A 184 -16.54 -16.31 -2.75
#